data_AF-A0A8S3D4X1-F1
#
_entry.id   AF-A0A8S3D4X1-F1
#
_cell.length_a   1.000
_cell.length_b   1.000
_cell.length_c   1.000
_cell.angle_alpha   90.00
_cell.angle_beta   90.00
_cell.angle_gamma   90.00
#
_symmetry.space_group_name_H-M   'P 1'
#
loop_
_entity.id
_entity.type
_entity.pdbx_description
1 polymer ?
#
loop_
_entity_poly.entity_id
_entity_poly.type
_entity_poly.pdbx_seq_one_letter_code
_entity_poly.pdbx_strand_id
1 'polypeptide(L)' 'GIYECNGKCKCDSRCTNRCVQFGLNTLLQIYHTSEKGWGVRTLYDLPAGTFLSFYSGEILNDEDANRRGLEKTMGDVYFT' A
#
# COMPACT_ATOMS: atom_id res chain seq x y z
N GLY A 1 -17.27 -2.51 -3.18
CA GLY A 1 -16.04 -1.82 -2.73
C GLY A 1 -16.00 -1.78 -1.22
N ILE A 2 -14.84 -1.44 -0.65
CA ILE A 2 -14.67 -1.18 0.79
C ILE A 2 -14.78 0.34 1.00
N TYR A 3 -15.55 0.78 1.98
CA TYR A 3 -15.76 2.20 2.29
C TYR A 3 -15.56 2.46 3.78
N GLU A 4 -14.56 3.28 4.11
CA GLU A 4 -14.31 3.68 5.49
C GLU A 4 -15.24 4.80 5.95
N CYS A 5 -15.48 4.84 7.26
CA CYS A 5 -16.15 5.96 7.89
C CYS A 5 -15.31 7.24 7.76
N ASN A 6 -16.01 8.36 7.58
CA ASN A 6 -15.40 9.69 7.45
C ASN A 6 -16.06 10.67 8.43
N GLY A 7 -15.70 11.95 8.38
CA GLY A 7 -16.21 12.98 9.31
C GLY A 7 -17.74 13.19 9.28
N LYS A 8 -18.45 12.68 8.26
CA LYS A 8 -19.92 12.75 8.16
C LYS A 8 -20.63 11.59 8.87
N CYS A 9 -19.88 10.59 9.34
CA CYS A 9 -20.46 9.47 10.09
C CYS A 9 -20.77 9.87 11.54
N LYS A 10 -21.82 9.28 12.12
CA LYS A 10 -22.20 9.53 13.53
C LYS A 10 -21.25 8.89 14.56
N CYS A 11 -20.30 8.07 14.12
CA CYS A 11 -19.34 7.38 14.96
C CYS A 11 -18.17 8.29 15.36
N ASP A 12 -17.52 7.97 16.48
CA ASP A 12 -16.36 8.70 16.98
C ASP A 12 -15.04 8.25 16.31
N SER A 13 -13.92 8.76 16.82
CA SER A 13 -12.56 8.43 16.38
C SER A 13 -12.12 7.01 16.70
N ARG A 14 -12.86 6.25 17.51
CA ARG A 14 -12.57 4.85 17.85
C ARG A 14 -13.31 3.87 16.93
N CYS A 15 -14.02 4.38 15.92
CA CYS A 15 -14.69 3.56 14.92
C CYS A 15 -13.69 2.61 14.24
N THR A 16 -13.97 1.30 14.31
CA THR A 16 -13.13 0.26 13.71
C THR A 16 -13.18 0.26 12.18
N ASN A 17 -14.20 0.89 11.57
CA ASN A 17 -14.28 1.11 10.13
C ASN A 17 -13.46 2.34 9.67
N ARG A 18 -12.29 2.54 10.27
CA ARG A 18 -11.31 3.60 9.95
C ARG A 18 -9.88 3.04 9.92
N CYS A 19 -9.74 1.78 9.51
CA CYS A 19 -8.51 1.01 9.63
C CYS A 19 -7.36 1.59 8.80
N VAL A 20 -7.60 1.78 7.51
CA VAL A 20 -6.63 2.24 6.52
C VAL A 20 -6.24 3.69 6.82
N GLN A 21 -7.20 4.59 7.07
CA GLN A 21 -6.91 6.01 7.34
C GLN A 21 -6.06 6.26 8.61
N PHE A 22 -5.99 5.30 9.55
CA PHE A 22 -5.13 5.40 10.73
C PHE A 22 -3.67 4.98 10.49
N GLY A 23 -3.33 4.57 9.26
CA GLY A 23 -1.96 4.36 8.85
C GLY A 23 -1.33 3.05 9.33
N LEU A 24 0.00 3.01 9.24
CA LEU A 24 0.82 1.85 9.57
C LEU A 24 0.87 1.66 11.10
N ASN A 25 0.14 0.66 11.60
CA ASN A 25 0.15 0.27 13.01
C ASN A 25 1.00 -1.00 13.27
N THR A 26 1.72 -1.48 12.26
CA THR A 26 2.52 -2.70 12.31
C THR A 26 4.00 -2.38 12.17
N LEU A 27 4.87 -3.02 12.97
CA LEU A 27 6.32 -2.90 12.78
C LEU A 27 6.78 -3.74 11.59
N LEU A 28 7.19 -3.05 10.53
CA LEU A 28 7.76 -3.63 9.33
C LEU A 28 9.27 -3.39 9.29
N GLN A 29 9.99 -4.36 8.74
CA GLN A 29 11.43 -4.26 8.52
C GLN A 29 11.74 -4.42 7.04
N ILE A 30 12.52 -3.48 6.52
CA ILE A 30 13.19 -3.60 5.23
C ILE A 30 14.43 -4.49 5.43
N TYR A 31 14.57 -5.53 4.62
CA TYR A 31 15.69 -6.45 4.71
C TYR A 31 16.13 -6.93 3.33
N HIS A 32 17.40 -7.35 3.21
CA HIS A 32 17.91 -7.93 1.98
C HIS A 32 17.59 -9.42 1.94
N THR A 33 16.87 -9.84 0.90
CA THR A 33 16.56 -11.25 0.63
C THR A 33 17.77 -11.95 -0.01
N SER A 34 17.77 -13.27 -0.10
CA SER A 34 18.87 -14.02 -0.73
C SER A 34 18.93 -13.80 -2.25
N GLU A 35 17.78 -13.67 -2.92
CA GLU A 35 17.70 -13.74 -4.38
C GLU A 35 16.94 -12.59 -5.05
N LYS A 36 16.06 -11.88 -4.32
CA LYS A 36 15.11 -10.91 -4.90
C LYS A 36 15.43 -9.46 -4.56
N GLY A 37 16.63 -9.20 -4.03
CA GLY A 37 17.02 -7.88 -3.54
C GLY A 37 16.31 -7.51 -2.24
N TRP A 38 15.86 -6.26 -2.12
CA TRP A 38 15.19 -5.76 -0.93
C TRP A 38 13.76 -6.26 -0.80
N GLY A 39 13.39 -6.70 0.40
CA GLY A 39 12.04 -7.11 0.76
C GLY A 39 11.58 -6.43 2.04
N VAL A 40 10.29 -6.59 2.34
CA VAL A 40 9.68 -6.14 3.58
C VAL A 40 9.15 -7.36 4.33
N ARG A 41 9.37 -7.43 5.64
CA ARG A 41 8.84 -8.47 6.53
C ARG A 41 8.26 -7.88 7.80
N THR A 42 7.39 -8.62 8.47
CA THR A 42 6.92 -8.29 9.82
C THR A 42 7.94 -8.77 10.85
N LEU A 43 7.95 -8.12 12.01
CA LEU A 43 8.80 -8.54 13.15
C LEU A 43 8.09 -9.52 14.10
N TYR A 44 6.80 -9.76 13.88
CA TYR A 44 5.95 -10.65 14.68
C TYR A 44 4.80 -11.20 13.82
N ASP A 45 4.15 -12.24 14.33
CA ASP A 45 2.98 -12.84 13.70
C ASP A 45 1.78 -11.89 13.73
N LEU A 46 1.06 -11.81 12.61
CA LEU A 46 -0.13 -10.97 12.48
C LEU A 46 -1.38 -11.83 12.33
N PRO A 47 -2.50 -11.43 12.97
CA PRO A 47 -3.79 -12.02 12.68
C PRO A 47 -4.16 -11.86 11.20
N ALA A 48 -4.83 -12.87 10.65
CA ALA A 48 -5.39 -12.78 9.31
C ALA A 48 -6.36 -11.59 9.18
N GLY A 49 -6.26 -10.85 8.08
CA GLY A 49 -7.08 -9.64 7.85
C GLY A 49 -6.49 -8.35 8.41
N THR A 50 -5.29 -8.39 9.01
CA THR A 50 -4.59 -7.18 9.48
C THR A 50 -4.18 -6.29 8.29
N PHE A 51 -4.47 -5.00 8.39
CA PHE A 51 -3.95 -4.00 7.45
C PHE A 51 -2.44 -3.82 7.64
N LEU A 52 -1.68 -3.88 6.54
CA LEU A 52 -0.23 -3.70 6.54
C LEU A 52 0.13 -2.26 6.23
N SER A 53 0.11 -1.89 4.95
CA SER A 53 0.54 -0.58 4.47
C SER A 53 -0.22 -0.22 3.21
N PHE A 54 -0.20 1.06 2.90
CA PHE A 54 -0.54 1.55 1.58
C PHE A 54 0.53 1.20 0.57
N TYR A 55 0.10 0.91 -0.66
CA TYR A 55 0.96 1.06 -1.82
C TYR A 55 0.96 2.53 -2.23
N SER A 56 1.98 3.26 -1.78
CA SER A 56 2.12 4.69 -2.05
C SER A 56 3.04 4.92 -3.25
N GLY A 57 2.61 5.82 -4.14
CA GLY A 57 3.35 6.21 -5.32
C GLY A 57 2.70 7.40 -6.00
N GLU A 58 3.31 7.86 -7.09
CA GLU A 58 2.71 8.89 -7.94
C GLU A 58 1.52 8.30 -8.71
N ILE A 59 0.39 9.00 -8.72
CA ILE A 59 -0.77 8.63 -9.53
C ILE A 59 -0.58 9.28 -10.91
N LEU A 60 -0.38 8.45 -11.92
CA LEU A 60 -0.23 8.86 -13.31
C LEU A 60 -1.52 8.61 -14.07
N ASN A 61 -1.80 9.47 -15.06
CA ASN A 61 -2.78 9.14 -16.09
C ASN A 61 -2.17 8.11 -17.07
N ASP A 62 -3.03 7.53 -17.91
CA ASP A 62 -2.63 6.46 -18.82
C ASP A 62 -1.56 6.89 -19.83
N GLU A 63 -1.61 8.13 -20.33
CA GLU A 63 -0.63 8.67 -21.28
C GLU A 63 0.76 8.78 -20.65
N ASP A 64 0.83 9.36 -19.44
CA ASP A 64 2.06 9.51 -18.68
C ASP A 64 2.62 8.17 -18.21
N ALA A 65 1.77 7.25 -17.80
CA ALA A 65 2.16 5.90 -17.41
C ALA A 65 2.77 5.13 -18.60
N ASN A 66 2.12 5.17 -19.77
CA ASN A 66 2.61 4.52 -20.99
C ASN A 66 3.94 5.12 -21.46
N ARG A 67 4.05 6.45 -21.46
CA ARG A 67 5.28 7.14 -21.83
C ARG A 67 6.46 6.74 -20.92
N ARG A 68 6.26 6.74 -19.59
CA ARG A 68 7.31 6.34 -18.63
C ARG A 68 7.64 4.85 -18.70
N GLY A 69 6.69 3.98 -19.00
CA GLY A 69 6.95 2.54 -19.16
C GLY A 69 7.83 2.22 -20.38
N LEU A 70 7.79 3.05 -21.43
CA LEU A 70 8.65 2.92 -22.61
C LEU A 70 10.07 3.45 -22.36
N GLU A 71 10.23 4.38 -21.43
CA GLU A 71 11.52 4.83 -20.92
C GLU A 71 12.09 3.69 -20.02
N LYS A 72 12.90 2.81 -20.62
CA LYS A 72 13.52 1.57 -20.07
C LYS A 72 14.29 1.68 -18.73
N THR A 73 14.16 2.80 -18.03
CA THR A 73 14.87 3.13 -16.81
C THR A 73 14.04 2.94 -15.53
N MET A 74 12.70 2.85 -15.58
CA MET A 74 11.90 2.91 -14.32
C MET A 74 10.59 2.10 -14.21
N GLY A 75 10.23 1.19 -15.12
CA GLY A 75 9.04 0.36 -14.89
C GLY A 75 8.79 -0.79 -15.86
N ASP A 76 8.05 -1.79 -15.38
CA ASP A 76 7.50 -2.88 -16.21
C ASP A 76 6.19 -2.40 -16.86
N VAL A 77 6.03 -2.65 -18.17
CA VAL A 77 4.80 -2.35 -18.90
C VAL A 77 3.81 -3.50 -18.69
N TYR A 78 2.68 -3.24 -18.02
CA TYR A 78 1.60 -4.21 -17.91
C TYR A 78 0.72 -4.11 -19.17
N PHE A 79 0.96 -4.98 -20.15
CA PHE A 79 0.08 -5.10 -21.30
C PHE A 79 -1.25 -5.74 -20.85
N THR A 80 -2.37 -5.03 -21.06
CA THR A 80 -3.73 -5.59 -21.00
C THR A 80 -4.13 -6.23 -22.31
#